data_AF-A6TPT4-F1
#
_entry.id   AF-A6TPT4-F1
#
_cell.length_a   1.000
_cell.length_b   1.000
_cell.length_c   1.000
_cell.angle_alpha   90.00
_cell.angle_beta   90.00
_cell.angle_gamma   90.00
#
_symmetry.space_group_name_H-M   'P 1'
#
loop_
_entity.id
_entity.type
_entity.pdbx_description
1 polymer ?
#
loop_
_entity_poly.entity_id
_entity_poly.type
_entity_poly.pdbx_seq_one_letter_code
_entity_poly.pdbx_strand_id
1 'polypeptide(L)'
;MKENIILAAEEIAMFCRLQMYVKKGLPIRSSEMGVLIYIQKQDEAVTPLMISNFFQITKPSVTAMINELIKKEYLVKAPSVTDGRSYTVSITDKGQKLVASTHDEYFKAMELLKEKMGVADFDVFLRLLQSANEILKEAKG
;
A
#
# COMPACT_ATOMS: atom_id res chain seq x y z
N MET A 1 -31.64 -8.88 9.19
CA MET A 1 -30.98 -7.64 8.68
C MET A 1 -29.68 -7.33 9.42
N LYS A 2 -29.62 -7.38 10.76
CA LYS A 2 -28.35 -7.23 11.50
C LYS A 2 -27.37 -8.40 11.33
N GLU A 3 -27.88 -9.61 11.07
CA GLU A 3 -27.07 -10.83 10.94
C GLU A 3 -26.06 -10.77 9.79
N ASN A 4 -26.48 -10.33 8.59
CA ASN A 4 -25.58 -10.17 7.45
C ASN A 4 -24.49 -9.09 7.69
N ILE A 5 -24.77 -8.08 8.50
CA ILE A 5 -23.80 -7.03 8.85
C ILE A 5 -22.74 -7.59 9.80
N ILE A 6 -23.16 -8.38 10.79
CA ILE A 6 -22.24 -9.05 11.73
C ILE A 6 -21.34 -10.02 10.96
N LEU A 7 -21.92 -10.87 10.11
CA LEU A 7 -21.18 -11.79 9.26
C LEU A 7 -20.16 -11.07 8.38
N ALA A 8 -20.57 -9.97 7.72
CA ALA A 8 -19.66 -9.19 6.89
C ALA A 8 -18.47 -8.62 7.69
N ALA A 9 -18.72 -8.14 8.92
CA ALA A 9 -17.66 -7.65 9.80
C ALA A 9 -16.70 -8.76 10.22
N GLU A 10 -17.21 -9.97 10.51
CA GLU A 10 -16.41 -11.14 10.86
C GLU A 10 -15.55 -11.61 9.68
N GLU A 11 -16.13 -11.70 8.49
CA GLU A 11 -15.42 -12.08 7.26
C GLU A 11 -14.32 -11.06 6.90
N ILE A 12 -14.59 -9.75 7.01
CA ILE A 12 -13.58 -8.70 6.81
C ILE A 12 -12.44 -8.84 7.82
N ALA A 13 -12.76 -9.05 9.10
CA ALA A 13 -11.75 -9.21 10.15
C ALA A 13 -10.90 -10.47 9.92
N MET A 14 -11.52 -11.57 9.49
CA MET A 14 -10.82 -12.81 9.16
C MET A 14 -9.93 -12.64 7.93
N PHE A 15 -10.45 -12.03 6.86
CA PHE A 15 -9.70 -11.75 5.64
C PHE A 15 -8.47 -10.90 5.93
N CYS A 16 -8.62 -9.78 6.63
CA CYS A 16 -7.50 -8.91 7.00
C CYS A 16 -6.43 -9.67 7.79
N ARG A 17 -6.85 -10.50 8.74
CA ARG A 17 -5.96 -11.32 9.56
C ARG A 17 -5.21 -12.36 8.72
N LEU A 18 -5.90 -13.11 7.86
CA LEU A 18 -5.29 -14.13 7.00
C LEU A 18 -4.33 -13.50 5.98
N GLN A 19 -4.72 -12.38 5.38
CA GLN A 19 -3.88 -11.62 4.46
C GLN A 19 -2.58 -11.14 5.16
N MET A 20 -2.65 -10.73 6.42
CA MET A 20 -1.48 -10.36 7.22
C MET A 20 -0.61 -11.56 7.61
N TYR A 21 -1.18 -12.75 7.78
CA TYR A 21 -0.45 -13.99 8.13
C TYR A 21 0.25 -14.65 6.96
N VAL A 22 -0.08 -14.30 5.72
CA VAL A 22 0.74 -14.69 4.56
C VAL A 22 2.12 -14.09 4.79
N LYS A 23 3.04 -14.90 5.35
CA LYS A 23 4.41 -14.50 5.63
C LYS A 23 5.04 -14.12 4.32
N LYS A 24 5.18 -12.82 4.12
CA LYS A 24 5.99 -12.27 3.04
C LYS A 24 7.42 -12.25 3.56
N GLY A 25 8.38 -12.79 2.83
CA GLY A 25 9.80 -12.80 3.17
C GLY A 25 10.43 -11.41 3.03
N LEU A 26 9.67 -10.36 3.34
CA LEU A 26 10.07 -8.99 3.10
C LEU A 26 11.07 -8.55 4.17
N PRO A 27 12.17 -7.88 3.78
CA PRO A 27 13.09 -7.27 4.73
C PRO A 27 12.53 -5.97 5.35
N ILE A 28 11.31 -5.57 4.97
CA ILE A 28 10.61 -4.36 5.42
C ILE A 28 9.12 -4.66 5.69
N ARG A 29 8.41 -3.73 6.35
CA ARG A 29 6.97 -3.89 6.61
C ARG A 29 6.18 -3.86 5.30
N SER A 30 5.04 -4.56 5.24
CA SER A 30 4.14 -4.54 4.07
C SER A 30 3.68 -3.13 3.69
N SER A 31 3.47 -2.24 4.67
CA SER A 31 3.13 -0.83 4.42
C SER A 31 4.29 -0.06 3.79
N GLU A 32 5.51 -0.27 4.27
CA GLU A 32 6.74 0.31 3.71
C GLU A 32 6.95 -0.15 2.25
N MET A 33 6.73 -1.44 1.98
CA MET A 33 6.78 -1.99 0.62
C MET A 33 5.73 -1.36 -0.30
N GLY A 34 4.50 -1.18 0.19
CA GLY A 34 3.45 -0.50 -0.56
C GLY A 34 3.88 0.91 -0.98
N VAL A 35 4.52 1.67 -0.09
CA VAL A 35 5.05 3.00 -0.41
C VAL A 35 6.17 2.94 -1.46
N LEU A 36 7.10 1.99 -1.38
CA LEU A 36 8.14 1.82 -2.39
C LEU A 36 7.55 1.52 -3.78
N ILE A 37 6.58 0.59 -3.85
CA ILE A 37 5.88 0.26 -5.10
C ILE A 37 5.13 1.49 -5.63
N TYR A 38 4.47 2.25 -4.76
CA TYR A 38 3.75 3.46 -5.16
C TYR A 38 4.71 4.50 -5.77
N ILE A 39 5.84 4.78 -5.11
CA ILE A 39 6.84 5.74 -5.59
C ILE A 39 7.47 5.27 -6.91
N GLN A 40 7.80 3.98 -7.04
CA GLN A 40 8.37 3.42 -8.27
C GLN A 40 7.44 3.57 -9.49
N LYS A 41 6.13 3.59 -9.27
CA LYS A 41 5.11 3.73 -10.34
C LYS A 41 4.86 5.17 -10.76
N GLN A 42 5.42 6.16 -10.08
CA GLN A 42 5.28 7.56 -10.47
C GLN A 42 6.43 7.96 -11.39
N ASP A 43 6.11 8.65 -12.49
CA ASP A 43 7.12 9.23 -13.38
C ASP A 43 7.80 10.47 -12.76
N GLU A 44 7.17 11.07 -11.75
CA GLU A 44 7.61 12.29 -11.08
C GLU A 44 7.95 12.07 -9.60
N ALA A 45 8.70 13.01 -9.02
CA ALA A 45 9.10 12.95 -7.63
C ALA A 45 7.90 13.09 -6.68
N VAL A 46 7.82 12.22 -5.67
CA VAL A 46 6.61 12.06 -4.84
C VAL A 46 6.70 12.88 -3.56
N THR A 47 5.62 13.55 -3.16
CA THR A 47 5.56 14.27 -1.87
C THR A 47 4.96 13.40 -0.76
N PRO A 48 5.28 13.66 0.52
CA PRO A 48 4.59 13.01 1.65
C PRO A 48 3.08 13.22 1.65
N LEU A 49 2.60 14.35 1.10
CA LEU A 49 1.17 14.63 0.98
C LEU A 49 0.51 13.68 -0.03
N MET A 50 1.15 13.41 -1.16
CA MET A 50 0.66 12.43 -2.15
C MET A 50 0.54 11.03 -1.53
N ILE A 51 1.55 10.60 -0.78
CA ILE A 51 1.53 9.30 -0.08
C ILE A 51 0.41 9.27 0.97
N SER A 52 0.24 10.34 1.76
CA SER A 52 -0.82 10.46 2.77
C SER A 52 -2.21 10.34 2.14
N ASN A 53 -2.44 11.04 1.02
CA ASN A 53 -3.70 11.02 0.30
C ASN A 53 -3.97 9.66 -0.36
N PHE A 54 -2.95 9.04 -0.95
CA PHE A 54 -3.10 7.75 -1.61
C PHE A 54 -3.40 6.62 -0.61
N PHE A 55 -2.63 6.52 0.47
CA PHE A 55 -2.77 5.47 1.48
C PHE A 55 -3.79 5.78 2.57
N GLN A 56 -4.40 6.98 2.56
CA GLN A 56 -5.40 7.39 3.56
C GLN A 56 -4.88 7.35 5.01
N ILE A 57 -3.57 7.56 5.21
CA ILE A 57 -2.90 7.56 6.52
C ILE A 57 -2.40 8.96 6.89
N THR A 58 -2.19 9.19 8.19
CA THR A 58 -1.81 10.51 8.72
C THR A 58 -0.41 10.94 8.30
N LYS A 59 -0.19 12.25 8.14
CA LYS A 59 1.13 12.82 7.78
C LYS A 59 2.26 12.36 8.73
N PRO A 60 2.08 12.29 10.07
CA PRO A 60 3.13 11.76 10.95
C PRO A 60 3.49 10.30 10.65
N SER A 61 2.50 9.46 10.31
CA SER A 61 2.72 8.05 9.95
C SER A 61 3.52 7.93 8.64
N VAL A 62 3.17 8.75 7.65
CA VAL A 62 3.92 8.83 6.38
C VAL A 62 5.36 9.26 6.64
N THR A 63 5.58 10.33 7.42
CA THR A 63 6.92 10.84 7.73
C THR A 63 7.76 9.78 8.45
N ALA A 64 7.20 9.07 9.43
CA ALA A 64 7.89 7.98 10.12
C ALA A 64 8.31 6.87 9.14
N MET A 65 7.41 6.49 8.22
CA MET A 65 7.67 5.46 7.22
C MET A 65 8.76 5.88 6.21
N ILE A 66 8.69 7.12 5.72
CA ILE A 66 9.70 7.70 4.82
C ILE A 66 11.06 7.73 5.52
N ASN A 67 11.13 8.20 6.75
CA ASN A 67 12.39 8.29 7.49
C ASN A 67 13.03 6.91 7.69
N GLU A 68 12.23 5.88 7.98
CA GLU A 68 12.74 4.52 8.11
C GLU A 68 13.24 3.96 6.77
N LEU A 69 12.53 4.24 5.66
CA LEU A 69 12.96 3.85 4.32
C LEU A 69 14.23 4.58 3.86
N ILE A 70 14.41 5.85 4.23
CA ILE A 70 15.65 6.62 3.99
C ILE A 70 16.80 6.05 4.82
N LYS A 71 16.56 5.74 6.10
CA LYS A 71 17.57 5.11 6.98
C LYS A 71 18.05 3.77 6.44
N LYS A 72 17.16 3.01 5.79
CA LYS A 72 17.48 1.75 5.09
C LYS A 72 18.06 1.95 3.69
N GLU A 73 18.21 3.20 3.24
CA GLU A 73 18.74 3.62 1.93
C GLU A 73 17.88 3.20 0.72
N TYR A 74 16.58 2.95 0.94
CA TYR A 74 15.64 2.63 -0.14
C TYR A 74 15.02 3.87 -0.78
N LEU A 75 15.00 4.99 -0.05
CA LEU A 75 14.55 6.29 -0.53
C LEU A 75 15.64 7.35 -0.34
N VAL A 76 15.60 8.36 -1.18
CA VAL A 76 16.32 9.62 -1.02
C VAL A 76 15.34 10.77 -0.96
N LYS A 77 15.67 11.80 -0.17
CA LYS A 77 14.89 13.04 -0.09
C LYS A 77 15.59 14.15 -0.88
N ALA A 78 14.82 14.93 -1.62
CA ALA A 78 15.27 16.16 -2.25
C ALA A 78 14.47 17.34 -1.67
N PRO A 79 15.12 18.38 -1.13
CA PRO A 79 14.41 19.57 -0.69
C PRO A 79 13.75 20.24 -1.90
N SER A 80 12.54 20.77 -1.72
CA SER A 80 11.90 21.54 -2.78
C SER A 80 12.67 22.84 -3.02
N VAL A 81 12.93 23.14 -4.28
CA VAL A 81 13.62 24.36 -4.71
C VAL A 81 12.71 25.59 -4.58
N THR A 82 11.40 25.39 -4.51
CA THR A 82 10.37 26.44 -4.50
C THR A 82 9.71 26.65 -3.14
N ASP A 83 9.73 25.65 -2.26
CA ASP A 83 9.18 25.72 -0.91
C ASP A 83 10.11 25.03 0.08
N GLY A 84 10.85 25.81 0.87
CA GLY A 84 11.80 25.28 1.86
C GLY A 84 11.18 24.42 2.97
N ARG A 85 9.85 24.34 3.05
CA ARG A 85 9.11 23.48 3.98
C ARG A 85 8.65 22.16 3.35
N SER A 86 8.77 22.01 2.03
CA SER A 86 8.36 20.83 1.28
C SER A 86 9.56 20.05 0.76
N TYR A 87 9.40 18.74 0.63
CA TYR A 87 10.41 17.85 0.05
C TYR A 87 9.74 16.79 -0.79
N THR A 88 10.48 16.28 -1.76
CA THR A 88 10.11 15.12 -2.55
C THR A 88 10.97 13.93 -2.17
N VAL A 89 10.45 12.74 -2.42
CA VAL A 89 11.16 11.48 -2.26
C VAL A 89 11.20 10.73 -3.58
N SER A 90 12.34 10.10 -3.83
CA SER A 90 12.56 9.24 -4.98
C SER A 90 13.16 7.91 -4.53
N ILE A 91 12.86 6.86 -5.27
CA ILE A 91 13.38 5.52 -5.00
C ILE A 91 14.84 5.40 -5.45
N THR A 92 15.70 4.81 -4.62
CA THR A 92 17.11 4.53 -4.97
C THR A 92 17.22 3.25 -5.79
N ASP A 93 18.38 3.00 -6.41
CA ASP A 93 18.66 1.72 -7.07
C ASP A 93 18.50 0.52 -6.12
N LYS A 94 18.88 0.70 -4.85
CA LYS A 94 18.70 -0.31 -3.80
C LYS A 94 17.21 -0.57 -3.55
N GLY A 95 16.40 0.50 -3.49
CA GLY A 95 14.94 0.40 -3.38
C GLY A 95 14.30 -0.30 -4.58
N GLN A 96 14.72 0.05 -5.80
CA GLN A 96 14.21 -0.57 -7.02
C GLN A 96 14.52 -2.07 -7.07
N LYS A 97 15.76 -2.46 -6.72
CA LYS A 97 16.16 -3.87 -6.61
C LYS A 97 15.31 -4.61 -5.57
N LEU A 98 15.06 -3.99 -4.43
CA LEU A 98 14.21 -4.58 -3.41
C LEU A 98 12.79 -4.84 -3.95
N VAL A 99 12.16 -3.83 -4.56
CA VAL A 99 10.81 -3.99 -5.13
C VAL A 99 10.80 -5.11 -6.18
N ALA A 100 11.76 -5.13 -7.10
CA ALA A 100 11.86 -6.17 -8.12
C ALA A 100 12.03 -7.57 -7.51
N SER A 101 12.89 -7.73 -6.50
CA SER A 101 13.17 -9.04 -5.88
C SER A 101 12.05 -9.60 -5.01
N THR A 102 11.11 -8.75 -4.58
CA THR A 102 10.05 -9.12 -3.63
C THR A 102 8.65 -8.85 -4.16
N HIS A 103 8.55 -8.46 -5.44
CA HIS A 103 7.30 -8.13 -6.11
C HIS A 103 6.29 -9.27 -5.95
N ASP A 104 6.71 -10.49 -6.33
CA ASP A 104 5.85 -11.67 -6.30
C ASP A 104 5.44 -12.03 -4.86
N GLU A 105 6.35 -11.89 -3.89
CA GLU A 105 6.01 -12.09 -2.48
C GLU A 105 4.97 -11.09 -1.96
N TYR A 106 5.02 -9.85 -2.45
CA TYR A 106 4.06 -8.83 -2.09
C TYR A 106 2.66 -9.14 -2.63
N PHE A 107 2.56 -9.66 -3.87
CA PHE A 107 1.29 -9.95 -4.53
C PHE A 107 0.79 -11.39 -4.37
N LYS A 108 1.61 -12.30 -3.81
CA LYS A 108 1.34 -13.73 -3.66
C LYS A 108 -0.06 -14.09 -3.17
N ALA A 109 -0.56 -13.37 -2.16
CA ALA A 109 -1.91 -13.62 -1.64
C ALA A 109 -3.00 -13.33 -2.68
N MET A 110 -2.87 -12.24 -3.43
CA MET A 110 -3.84 -11.85 -4.47
C MET A 110 -3.72 -12.74 -5.69
N GLU A 111 -2.50 -13.16 -6.04
CA GLU A 111 -2.28 -14.14 -7.12
C GLU A 111 -2.92 -15.49 -6.79
N LEU A 112 -2.74 -15.99 -5.56
CA LEU A 112 -3.40 -17.20 -5.09
C LEU A 112 -4.93 -17.08 -5.16
N LEU A 113 -5.50 -15.95 -4.72
CA LEU A 113 -6.94 -15.72 -4.83
C LEU A 113 -7.39 -15.74 -6.28
N LYS A 114 -6.70 -15.03 -7.19
CA LYS A 114 -7.02 -15.01 -8.62
C LYS A 114 -6.96 -16.40 -9.25
N GLU A 115 -5.93 -17.18 -8.91
CA GLU A 115 -5.76 -18.55 -9.40
C GLU A 115 -6.88 -19.47 -8.92
N LYS A 116 -7.24 -19.41 -7.63
CA LYS A 116 -8.22 -20.33 -7.02
C LYS A 116 -9.67 -19.93 -7.24
N MET A 117 -9.97 -18.64 -7.37
CA MET A 117 -11.31 -18.14 -7.69
C MET A 117 -11.60 -18.20 -9.18
N GLY A 118 -10.55 -18.12 -10.02
CA GLY A 118 -10.71 -17.88 -11.44
C GLY A 118 -10.94 -16.41 -11.76
N VAL A 119 -10.71 -16.03 -13.02
CA VAL A 119 -10.66 -14.63 -13.46
C VAL A 119 -12.00 -13.91 -13.24
N ALA A 120 -13.12 -14.55 -13.61
CA ALA A 120 -14.44 -13.92 -13.52
C ALA A 120 -14.82 -13.53 -12.09
N ASP A 121 -14.67 -14.46 -11.13
CA ASP A 121 -15.00 -14.21 -9.73
C ASP A 121 -14.02 -13.23 -9.08
N PHE A 122 -12.74 -13.28 -9.46
CA PHE A 122 -11.75 -12.33 -8.98
C PHE A 122 -12.04 -10.90 -9.47
N ASP A 123 -12.49 -10.72 -10.71
CA ASP A 123 -12.86 -9.40 -11.24
C ASP A 123 -14.09 -8.84 -10.52
N VAL A 124 -15.06 -9.69 -10.17
CA VAL A 124 -16.20 -9.30 -9.33
C VAL A 124 -15.72 -8.89 -7.94
N PHE A 125 -14.84 -9.67 -7.31
CA PHE A 125 -14.24 -9.35 -6.02
C PHE A 125 -13.52 -8.01 -6.02
N LEU A 126 -12.66 -7.76 -7.02
CA LEU A 126 -11.94 -6.51 -7.18
C LEU A 126 -12.89 -5.31 -7.32
N ARG A 127 -13.93 -5.44 -8.14
CA ARG A 127 -14.95 -4.40 -8.33
C ARG A 127 -15.70 -4.08 -7.04
N LEU A 128 -16.09 -5.10 -6.27
CA LEU A 128 -16.78 -4.92 -4.99
C LEU A 128 -15.88 -4.26 -3.95
N LEU A 129 -14.61 -4.64 -3.87
CA LEU A 129 -13.62 -4.00 -3.01
C LEU A 129 -13.41 -2.52 -3.38
N GLN A 130 -13.30 -2.21 -4.67
CA GLN A 130 -13.19 -0.83 -5.14
C GLN A 130 -14.41 0.00 -4.74
N SER A 131 -15.62 -0.54 -4.96
CA SER A 131 -16.86 0.12 -4.55
C SER A 131 -16.91 0.36 -3.04
N ALA A 132 -16.51 -0.62 -2.22
CA ALA A 132 -16.48 -0.47 -0.77
C ALA A 132 -15.47 0.61 -0.34
N ASN A 133 -14.30 0.66 -0.97
CA ASN A 133 -13.28 1.65 -0.67
C ASN A 133 -13.74 3.08 -0.97
N GLU A 134 -14.44 3.31 -2.09
CA GLU A 134 -14.96 4.65 -2.41
C GLU A 134 -16.02 5.11 -1.41
N ILE A 135 -16.97 4.23 -1.06
CA ILE A 135 -17.99 4.53 -0.04
C ILE A 135 -17.35 4.90 1.31
N LEU A 136 -16.33 4.15 1.74
CA LEU A 136 -15.63 4.42 3.01
C LEU A 136 -14.75 5.66 2.97
N LYS A 137 -14.18 6.03 1.80
CA LYS A 137 -13.45 7.29 1.62
C LYS A 137 -14.39 8.48 1.72
N GLU A 138 -15.54 8.43 1.06
CA GLU A 138 -16.56 9.48 1.12
C GLU A 138 -17.03 9.72 2.56
N ALA A 139 -17.25 8.66 3.34
CA ALA A 139 -17.68 8.78 4.74
C ALA A 139 -16.62 9.37 5.69
N LYS A 140 -15.35 9.45 5.25
CA LYS A 140 -14.22 9.98 6.04
C LYS A 140 -13.96 11.47 5.76
N GLY A 141 -14.44 11.99 4.63
CA GLY A 141 -14.36 13.39 4.23
C GLY A 141 -15.44 14.23 4.89
#